data_AF-A0A4Q4TT40-F1
#
_entry.id   AF-A0A4Q4TT40-F1
#
_cell.length_a   1.000
_cell.length_b   1.000
_cell.length_c   1.000
_cell.angle_alpha   90.00
_cell.angle_beta   90.00
_cell.angle_gamma   90.00
#
_symmetry.space_group_name_H-M   'P 1'
#
loop_
_entity.id
_entity.type
_entity.pdbx_description
1 polymer ?
#
loop_
_entity_poly.entity_id
_entity_poly.type
_entity_poly.pdbx_seq_one_letter_code
_entity_poly.pdbx_strand_id
1 'polypeptide(L)'
;MRQYLDITESERSRRRTEARRALYQRAASSKIRGEAMETAQERPAIVRPPQRLLSPAVPASVEAVAGLGRLASLPNEVVMMVLQHCTVRTLFKLQRVNRAAAMMVRLLPNFSYVANTAKGMLERALVKRLITILTFTGLRHLLMSNTCEKCGKEGSSFLITQVKVLCYECRAPPRIWVRGAKGRAKVPPKLNVIKR
;
A
#
# COMPACT_ATOMS: atom_id res chain seq x y z
N MET A 1 38.52 10.12 28.43
CA MET A 1 38.83 11.24 27.53
C MET A 1 37.59 11.57 26.71
N ARG A 2 36.92 12.70 27.00
CA ARG A 2 35.76 13.19 26.24
C ARG A 2 36.29 14.12 25.14
N GLN A 3 36.15 13.74 23.88
CA GLN A 3 36.44 14.62 22.74
C GLN A 3 35.29 15.61 22.57
N TYR A 4 35.52 16.87 22.93
CA TYR A 4 34.67 17.99 22.56
C TYR A 4 34.86 18.26 21.06
N LEU A 5 33.80 18.11 20.27
CA LEU A 5 33.77 18.55 18.89
C LEU A 5 33.64 20.07 18.87
N ASP A 6 34.73 20.77 18.56
CA ASP A 6 34.71 22.21 18.31
C ASP A 6 33.97 22.47 17.00
N ILE A 7 32.68 22.77 17.12
CA ILE A 7 31.86 23.24 16.01
C ILE A 7 32.33 24.65 15.69
N THR A 8 33.03 24.81 14.57
CA THR A 8 33.53 26.09 14.08
C THR A 8 32.39 27.11 13.96
N GLU A 9 32.66 28.38 14.30
CA GLU A 9 31.65 29.45 14.29
C GLU A 9 30.97 29.63 12.92
N SER A 10 31.70 29.33 11.84
CA SER A 10 31.20 29.30 10.46
C SER A 10 30.02 28.31 10.31
N GLU A 11 30.13 27.12 10.88
CA GLU A 11 29.08 26.10 10.81
C GLU A 11 27.86 26.48 11.65
N ARG A 12 28.05 27.17 12.78
CA ARG A 12 26.95 27.74 13.57
C ARG A 12 26.22 28.85 12.80
N SER A 13 26.97 29.71 12.09
CA SER A 13 26.40 30.78 11.26
C SER A 13 25.59 30.23 10.09
N ARG A 14 26.09 29.16 9.44
CA ARG A 14 25.37 28.47 8.36
C ARG A 14 24.06 27.85 8.84
N ARG A 15 24.08 27.17 9.99
CA ARG A 15 22.86 26.59 10.58
C ARG A 15 21.82 27.65 10.95
N ARG A 16 22.25 28.82 11.44
CA ARG A 16 21.33 29.94 11.74
C ARG A 16 20.67 30.49 10.47
N THR A 17 21.44 30.65 9.39
CA THR A 17 20.90 31.16 8.11
C THR A 17 19.98 30.14 7.43
N GLU A 18 20.32 28.86 7.46
CA GLU A 18 19.46 27.76 6.97
C GLU A 18 18.14 27.66 7.76
N ALA A 19 18.21 27.73 9.10
CA ALA A 19 17.01 27.74 9.95
C ALA A 19 16.10 28.94 9.65
N ARG A 20 16.68 30.12 9.41
CA ARG A 20 15.92 31.32 9.05
C ARG A 20 15.22 31.19 7.70
N ARG A 21 15.90 30.63 6.68
CA ARG A 21 15.29 30.34 5.37
C ARG A 21 14.15 29.34 5.47
N ALA A 22 14.29 28.30 6.28
CA ALA A 22 13.24 27.31 6.49
C ALA A 22 11.98 27.92 7.14
N LEU A 23 12.14 28.86 8.07
CA LEU A 23 11.03 29.60 8.67
C LEU A 23 10.31 30.48 7.65
N TYR A 24 11.05 31.22 6.82
CA TYR A 24 10.45 32.03 5.76
C TYR A 24 9.68 31.20 4.73
N GLN A 25 10.22 30.04 4.34
CA GLN A 25 9.54 29.12 3.42
C GLN A 25 8.23 28.55 4.02
N ARG A 26 8.23 28.21 5.31
CA ARG A 26 7.01 27.77 6.01
C ARG A 26 5.97 28.88 6.11
N ALA A 27 6.39 30.11 6.43
CA ALA A 27 5.48 31.25 6.50
C ALA A 27 4.86 31.57 5.13
N ALA A 28 5.65 31.54 4.06
CA ALA A 28 5.15 31.73 2.69
C ALA A 28 4.15 30.63 2.27
N SER A 29 4.46 29.36 2.57
CA SER A 29 3.56 28.24 2.27
C SER A 29 2.26 28.30 3.08
N SER A 30 2.32 28.75 4.34
CA SER A 30 1.13 28.97 5.17
C SER A 30 0.25 30.09 4.64
N LYS A 31 0.86 31.18 4.16
CA LYS A 31 0.13 32.33 3.59
C LYS A 31 -0.63 31.92 2.32
N ILE A 32 0.04 31.22 1.40
CA ILE A 32 -0.57 30.68 0.17
C ILE A 32 -1.75 29.75 0.51
N ARG A 33 -1.61 28.92 1.56
CA ARG A 33 -2.68 28.01 1.98
C ARG A 33 -3.86 28.74 2.63
N GLY A 34 -3.60 29.84 3.35
CA GLY A 34 -4.65 30.72 3.89
C GLY A 34 -5.43 31.40 2.76
N GLU A 35 -4.73 32.02 1.81
CA GLU A 35 -5.32 32.69 0.64
C GLU A 35 -6.13 31.70 -0.24
N ALA A 36 -5.66 30.45 -0.38
CA ALA A 36 -6.38 29.40 -1.10
C ALA A 36 -7.66 28.92 -0.37
N MET A 37 -7.70 28.97 0.97
CA MET A 37 -8.92 28.64 1.72
C MET A 37 -9.91 29.81 1.70
N GLU A 38 -9.43 31.05 1.77
CA GLU A 38 -10.26 32.26 1.69
C GLU A 38 -10.95 32.37 0.32
N THR A 39 -10.20 32.15 -0.77
CA THR A 39 -10.78 32.09 -2.12
C THR A 39 -11.75 30.90 -2.34
N ALA A 40 -11.63 29.82 -1.57
CA ALA A 40 -12.60 28.72 -1.58
C ALA A 40 -13.87 29.07 -0.79
N GLN A 41 -13.76 29.91 0.24
CA GLN A 41 -14.87 30.35 1.08
C GLN A 41 -15.68 31.49 0.43
N GLU A 42 -15.03 32.34 -0.38
CA GLU A 42 -15.69 33.40 -1.14
C GLU A 42 -16.39 32.93 -2.42
N ARG A 43 -16.29 31.65 -2.80
CA ARG A 43 -17.11 31.12 -3.90
C ARG A 43 -18.58 31.13 -3.48
N PRO A 44 -19.44 32.00 -4.07
CA PRO A 44 -20.86 31.94 -3.79
C PRO A 44 -21.38 30.58 -4.22
N ALA A 45 -22.09 29.91 -3.32
CA ALA A 45 -22.94 28.78 -3.68
C ALA A 45 -23.91 29.29 -4.75
N ILE A 46 -23.65 28.93 -6.01
CA ILE A 46 -24.62 29.13 -7.10
C ILE A 46 -25.78 28.20 -6.76
N VAL A 47 -26.73 28.71 -5.97
CA VAL A 47 -28.04 28.13 -5.76
C VAL A 47 -28.73 28.20 -7.11
N ARG A 48 -28.67 27.10 -7.86
CA ARG A 48 -29.53 26.91 -9.02
C ARG A 48 -30.98 26.95 -8.53
N PRO A 49 -31.84 27.82 -9.07
CA PRO A 49 -33.27 27.76 -8.78
C PRO A 49 -33.82 26.40 -9.24
N PRO A 50 -34.71 25.75 -8.48
CA PRO A 50 -35.39 24.55 -8.96
C PRO A 50 -36.35 24.95 -10.08
N GLN A 51 -35.92 24.81 -11.33
CA GLN A 51 -36.85 24.88 -12.45
C GLN A 51 -37.75 23.64 -12.40
N ARG A 52 -38.96 23.83 -11.87
CA ARG A 52 -40.10 22.93 -12.06
C ARG A 52 -40.45 22.93 -13.55
N LEU A 53 -39.90 21.99 -14.30
CA LEU A 53 -40.40 21.64 -15.63
C LEU A 53 -41.34 20.45 -15.47
N LEU A 54 -42.64 20.74 -15.45
CA LEU A 54 -43.71 19.77 -15.72
C LEU A 54 -43.43 19.12 -17.09
N SER A 55 -43.02 17.86 -17.06
CA SER A 55 -42.93 16.99 -18.24
C SER A 55 -43.87 15.79 -18.01
N PRO A 56 -44.56 15.30 -19.05
CA PRO A 56 -45.55 14.25 -18.92
C PRO A 56 -44.89 12.96 -18.41
N ALA A 57 -45.63 12.21 -17.59
CA ALA A 57 -45.20 10.99 -16.96
C ALA A 57 -44.72 9.96 -17.99
N VAL A 58 -43.41 9.95 -18.26
CA VAL A 58 -42.71 8.78 -18.75
C VAL A 58 -42.72 7.80 -17.59
N PRO A 59 -43.25 6.57 -17.73
CA PRO A 59 -43.17 5.60 -16.65
C PRO A 59 -41.69 5.47 -16.29
N ALA A 60 -41.40 5.50 -15.00
CA ALA A 60 -40.08 5.26 -14.44
C ALA A 60 -39.57 3.89 -14.92
N SER A 61 -38.96 3.88 -16.11
CA SER A 61 -38.27 2.74 -16.67
C SER A 61 -37.06 2.55 -15.77
N VAL A 62 -37.16 1.52 -14.93
CA VAL A 62 -36.09 0.73 -14.30
C VAL A 62 -34.76 1.46 -14.36
N GLU A 63 -34.36 2.05 -13.23
CA GLU A 63 -33.01 2.53 -12.98
C GLU A 63 -32.03 1.63 -13.75
N ALA A 64 -31.36 2.16 -14.78
CA ALA A 64 -30.53 1.34 -15.66
C ALA A 64 -29.35 0.82 -14.84
N VAL A 65 -29.56 -0.28 -14.11
CA VAL A 65 -28.54 -0.94 -13.31
C VAL A 65 -27.60 -1.54 -14.33
N ALA A 66 -26.50 -0.83 -14.59
CA ALA A 66 -25.38 -1.36 -15.34
C ALA A 66 -24.95 -2.66 -14.65
N GLY A 67 -25.38 -3.80 -15.21
CA GLY A 67 -25.06 -5.12 -14.72
C GLY A 67 -23.58 -5.43 -14.89
N LEU A 68 -23.19 -6.67 -14.65
CA LEU A 68 -21.80 -7.12 -14.83
C LEU A 68 -21.38 -7.24 -16.31
N GLY A 69 -22.23 -6.81 -17.25
CA GLY A 69 -22.02 -6.92 -18.69
C GLY A 69 -21.89 -8.38 -19.10
N ARG A 70 -20.84 -8.72 -19.86
CA ARG A 70 -20.57 -10.10 -20.28
C ARG A 70 -20.27 -11.05 -19.11
N LEU A 71 -19.89 -10.54 -17.93
CA LEU A 71 -19.72 -11.39 -16.76
C LEU A 71 -21.06 -11.80 -16.12
N ALA A 72 -22.17 -11.13 -16.48
CA ALA A 72 -23.49 -11.49 -15.98
C ALA A 72 -24.01 -12.82 -16.56
N SER A 73 -23.43 -13.32 -17.66
CA SER A 73 -23.78 -14.63 -18.21
C SER A 73 -23.11 -15.79 -17.45
N LEU A 74 -22.20 -15.50 -16.52
CA LEU A 74 -21.50 -16.50 -15.72
C LEU A 74 -22.20 -16.65 -14.36
N PRO A 75 -22.27 -17.87 -13.79
CA PRO A 75 -22.66 -18.07 -12.40
C PRO A 75 -21.78 -17.25 -11.46
N ASN A 76 -22.36 -16.78 -10.35
CA ASN A 76 -21.66 -15.91 -9.39
C ASN A 76 -20.38 -16.57 -8.85
N GLU A 77 -20.39 -17.88 -8.66
CA GLU A 77 -19.26 -18.69 -8.22
C GLU A 77 -18.10 -18.57 -9.19
N VAL A 78 -18.39 -18.65 -10.49
CA VAL A 78 -17.39 -18.52 -11.56
C VAL A 78 -16.83 -17.11 -11.60
N VAL A 79 -17.68 -16.10 -11.48
CA VAL A 79 -17.24 -14.70 -11.38
C VAL A 79 -16.31 -14.53 -10.18
N MET A 80 -16.67 -15.06 -9.00
CA MET A 80 -15.84 -14.96 -7.80
C MET A 80 -14.48 -15.66 -7.96
N MET A 81 -14.43 -16.84 -8.60
CA MET A 81 -13.16 -17.51 -8.92
C MET A 81 -12.28 -16.64 -9.83
N VAL A 82 -12.85 -16.06 -10.89
CA VAL A 82 -12.11 -15.17 -11.79
C VAL A 82 -11.56 -13.95 -11.03
N LEU A 83 -12.37 -13.35 -10.16
CA LEU A 83 -11.95 -12.21 -9.35
C LEU A 83 -10.83 -12.55 -8.36
N GLN A 84 -10.82 -13.76 -7.79
CA GLN A 84 -9.75 -14.24 -6.90
C GLN A 84 -8.39 -14.37 -7.61
N HIS A 85 -8.39 -14.65 -8.91
CA HIS A 85 -7.19 -14.79 -9.72
C HIS A 85 -6.81 -13.51 -10.48
N CYS A 86 -7.64 -12.47 -10.41
CA CYS A 86 -7.31 -11.16 -10.95
C CYS A 86 -6.23 -10.46 -10.12
N THR A 87 -5.43 -9.62 -10.79
CA THR A 87 -4.46 -8.77 -10.09
C THR A 87 -5.18 -7.69 -9.29
N VAL A 88 -4.54 -7.26 -8.20
CA VAL A 88 -5.09 -6.24 -7.31
C VAL A 88 -5.35 -4.93 -8.07
N ARG A 89 -4.48 -4.58 -9.03
CA ARG A 89 -4.71 -3.43 -9.93
C ARG A 89 -5.99 -3.60 -10.74
N THR A 90 -6.23 -4.78 -11.31
CA THR A 90 -7.43 -5.05 -12.12
C THR A 90 -8.68 -4.98 -11.27
N LEU A 91 -8.65 -5.50 -10.04
CA LEU A 91 -9.78 -5.37 -9.11
C LEU A 91 -10.09 -3.92 -8.75
N PHE A 92 -9.08 -3.09 -8.49
CA PHE A 92 -9.29 -1.66 -8.25
C PHE A 92 -9.85 -0.92 -9.47
N LYS A 93 -9.46 -1.30 -10.69
CA LYS A 93 -10.06 -0.76 -11.92
C LYS A 93 -11.50 -1.22 -12.05
N LEU A 94 -11.77 -2.50 -11.81
CA LEU A 94 -13.10 -3.10 -11.94
C LEU A 94 -14.10 -2.47 -10.98
N GLN A 95 -13.69 -2.13 -9.76
CA GLN A 95 -14.52 -1.37 -8.80
C GLN A 95 -14.99 -0.01 -9.32
N ARG A 96 -14.27 0.59 -10.27
CA ARG A 96 -14.62 1.89 -10.84
C ARG A 96 -15.50 1.79 -12.08
N VAL A 97 -15.70 0.60 -12.63
CA VAL A 97 -16.46 0.40 -13.87
C VAL A 97 -17.96 0.59 -13.62
N ASN A 98 -18.52 -0.11 -12.65
CA ASN A 98 -19.92 0.03 -12.27
C ASN A 98 -20.18 -0.44 -10.82
N ARG A 99 -21.37 -0.15 -10.30
CA ARG A 99 -21.77 -0.48 -8.92
C ARG A 99 -21.85 -1.98 -8.68
N ALA A 100 -22.35 -2.76 -9.63
CA ALA A 100 -22.46 -4.23 -9.51
C ALA A 100 -21.08 -4.89 -9.36
N ALA A 101 -20.13 -4.49 -10.20
CA ALA A 101 -18.75 -4.96 -10.16
C ALA A 101 -18.05 -4.52 -8.87
N ALA A 102 -18.31 -3.29 -8.40
CA ALA A 102 -17.82 -2.84 -7.10
C ALA A 102 -18.34 -3.70 -5.94
N MET A 103 -19.62 -4.11 -5.98
CA MET A 103 -20.19 -5.03 -5.00
C MET A 103 -19.53 -6.41 -5.08
N MET A 104 -19.40 -7.00 -6.27
CA MET A 104 -18.75 -8.31 -6.44
C MET A 104 -17.32 -8.33 -5.90
N VAL A 105 -16.54 -7.28 -6.17
CA VAL A 105 -15.17 -7.18 -5.64
C VAL A 105 -15.17 -7.06 -4.11
N ARG A 106 -16.15 -6.37 -3.51
CA ARG A 106 -16.26 -6.25 -2.05
C ARG A 106 -16.63 -7.57 -1.35
N LEU A 107 -17.30 -8.48 -2.06
CA LEU A 107 -17.64 -9.81 -1.56
C LEU A 107 -16.42 -10.75 -1.50
N LEU A 108 -15.28 -10.36 -2.08
CA LEU A 108 -14.05 -11.17 -1.96
C LEU A 108 -13.59 -11.27 -0.49
N PRO A 109 -13.12 -12.47 -0.08
CA PRO A 109 -12.77 -12.72 1.31
C PRO A 109 -11.60 -11.87 1.76
N ASN A 110 -11.80 -11.09 2.82
CA ASN A 110 -10.80 -10.17 3.39
C ASN A 110 -10.34 -9.07 2.43
N PHE A 111 -11.17 -8.72 1.43
CA PHE A 111 -10.80 -7.72 0.44
C PHE A 111 -10.50 -6.36 1.07
N SER A 112 -11.28 -5.91 2.05
CA SER A 112 -11.06 -4.63 2.74
C SER A 112 -9.68 -4.55 3.39
N TYR A 113 -9.26 -5.61 4.08
CA TYR A 113 -7.94 -5.71 4.70
C TYR A 113 -6.82 -5.69 3.65
N VAL A 114 -6.93 -6.53 2.62
CA VAL A 114 -5.93 -6.60 1.55
C VAL A 114 -5.84 -5.28 0.79
N ALA A 115 -6.97 -4.64 0.50
CA ALA A 115 -7.04 -3.37 -0.21
C ALA A 115 -6.45 -2.22 0.60
N ASN A 116 -6.72 -2.14 1.91
CA ASN A 116 -6.17 -1.11 2.78
C ASN A 116 -4.65 -1.26 2.94
N THR A 117 -4.18 -2.49 3.16
CA THR A 117 -2.75 -2.80 3.24
C THR A 117 -2.06 -2.51 1.91
N ALA A 118 -2.64 -2.96 0.79
CA ALA A 118 -2.13 -2.68 -0.55
C ALA A 118 -2.09 -1.18 -0.83
N LYS A 119 -3.10 -0.41 -0.40
CA LYS A 119 -3.18 1.05 -0.55
C LYS A 119 -2.09 1.76 0.25
N GLY A 120 -1.89 1.40 1.52
CA GLY A 120 -0.80 1.94 2.35
C GLY A 120 0.58 1.56 1.82
N MET A 121 0.70 0.43 1.12
CA MET A 121 1.93 0.02 0.46
C MET A 121 2.13 0.68 -0.92
N LEU A 122 1.04 1.03 -1.63
CA LEU A 122 1.01 1.61 -2.99
C LEU A 122 1.75 2.94 -3.10
N GLU A 123 1.88 3.66 -2.00
CA GLU A 123 2.65 4.90 -1.88
C GLU A 123 4.15 4.64 -2.13
N ARG A 124 4.62 3.39 -1.97
CA ARG A 124 6.03 3.00 -2.17
C ARG A 124 6.24 2.49 -3.60
N ALA A 125 7.26 3.02 -4.28
CA ALA A 125 7.55 2.75 -5.70
C ALA A 125 7.68 1.24 -6.04
N LEU A 126 8.32 0.44 -5.17
CA LEU A 126 8.48 -1.00 -5.37
C LEU A 126 7.14 -1.74 -5.40
N VAL A 127 6.14 -1.28 -4.66
CA VAL A 127 4.86 -1.96 -4.48
C VAL A 127 3.93 -1.69 -5.67
N LYS A 128 4.05 -0.54 -6.33
CA LYS A 128 3.30 -0.28 -7.58
C LYS A 128 3.52 -1.37 -8.63
N ARG A 129 4.75 -1.89 -8.74
CA ARG A 129 5.09 -3.01 -9.63
C ARG A 129 4.57 -4.35 -9.10
N LEU A 130 4.53 -4.54 -7.79
CA LEU A 130 3.98 -5.76 -7.20
C LEU A 130 2.46 -5.86 -7.40
N ILE A 131 1.72 -4.77 -7.27
CA ILE A 131 0.26 -4.74 -7.43
C ILE A 131 -0.17 -4.98 -8.88
N THR A 132 0.72 -4.75 -9.85
CA THR A 132 0.49 -5.12 -11.25
C THR A 132 0.69 -6.60 -11.54
N ILE A 133 1.49 -7.31 -10.74
CA ILE A 133 1.91 -8.68 -11.02
C ILE A 133 1.18 -9.67 -10.10
N LEU A 134 0.95 -9.29 -8.84
CA LEU A 134 0.33 -10.16 -7.84
C LEU A 134 -1.19 -10.25 -8.03
N THR A 135 -1.66 -11.50 -8.04
CA THR A 135 -3.08 -11.84 -7.92
C THR A 135 -3.59 -11.51 -6.52
N PHE A 136 -4.90 -11.33 -6.40
CA PHE A 136 -5.54 -11.13 -5.09
C PHE A 136 -5.27 -12.29 -4.14
N THR A 137 -5.42 -13.52 -4.62
CA THR A 137 -5.09 -14.74 -3.86
C THR A 137 -3.64 -14.78 -3.41
N GLY A 138 -2.70 -14.44 -4.29
CA GLY A 138 -1.27 -14.37 -3.96
C GLY A 138 -0.98 -13.32 -2.89
N LEU A 139 -1.49 -12.10 -3.05
CA LEU A 139 -1.29 -11.05 -2.06
C LEU A 139 -1.96 -11.38 -0.72
N ARG A 140 -3.19 -11.93 -0.75
CA ARG A 140 -3.89 -12.38 0.45
C ARG A 140 -3.10 -13.46 1.18
N HIS A 141 -2.57 -14.45 0.47
CA HIS A 141 -1.73 -15.48 1.06
C HIS A 141 -0.47 -14.87 1.69
N LEU A 142 0.22 -13.99 0.97
CA LEU A 142 1.43 -13.32 1.47
C LEU A 142 1.17 -12.50 2.74
N LEU A 143 0.03 -11.81 2.82
CA LEU A 143 -0.31 -10.96 3.97
C LEU A 143 -0.87 -11.74 5.17
N MET A 144 -1.53 -12.88 4.92
CA MET A 144 -2.23 -13.64 5.97
C MET A 144 -1.47 -14.89 6.41
N SER A 145 -0.51 -15.36 5.63
CA SER A 145 0.30 -16.51 5.98
C SER A 145 1.27 -16.14 7.10
N ASN A 146 1.21 -16.91 8.18
CA ASN A 146 2.12 -16.87 9.31
C ASN A 146 3.16 -17.99 9.25
N THR A 147 3.15 -18.82 8.20
CA THR A 147 4.06 -19.95 8.00
C THR A 147 5.16 -19.60 7.01
N CYS A 148 6.40 -19.88 7.38
CA CYS A 148 7.56 -19.67 6.52
C CYS A 148 7.54 -20.65 5.33
N GLU A 149 7.62 -20.15 4.09
CA GLU A 149 7.66 -20.98 2.88
C GLU A 149 8.90 -21.90 2.80
N LYS A 150 9.98 -21.57 3.53
CA LYS A 150 11.21 -22.38 3.52
C LYS A 150 11.25 -23.45 4.60
N CYS A 151 10.77 -23.16 5.80
CA CYS A 151 10.95 -24.04 6.96
C CYS A 151 9.64 -24.46 7.65
N GLY A 152 8.49 -23.97 7.18
CA GLY A 152 7.17 -24.29 7.74
C GLY A 152 6.90 -23.72 9.14
N LYS A 153 7.89 -23.13 9.81
CA LYS A 153 7.73 -22.56 11.16
C LYS A 153 6.77 -21.37 11.14
N GLU A 154 5.96 -21.27 12.20
CA GLU A 154 5.10 -20.13 12.48
C GLU A 154 5.90 -18.89 12.89
N GLY A 155 5.31 -17.70 12.76
CA GLY A 155 5.95 -16.42 13.09
C GLY A 155 6.74 -15.79 11.93
N SER A 156 6.44 -16.16 10.70
CA SER A 156 7.00 -15.49 9.52
C SER A 156 6.31 -14.16 9.21
N SER A 157 7.04 -13.26 8.56
CA SER A 157 6.50 -11.98 8.09
C SER A 157 6.66 -11.86 6.58
N PHE A 158 5.71 -11.17 5.96
CA PHE A 158 5.76 -10.88 4.53
C PHE A 158 6.94 -9.98 4.19
N LEU A 159 7.79 -10.43 3.26
CA LEU A 159 8.91 -9.63 2.75
C LEU A 159 8.62 -9.11 1.34
N ILE A 160 8.37 -7.79 1.26
CA ILE A 160 8.05 -7.08 0.02
C ILE A 160 9.13 -7.26 -1.06
N THR A 161 10.41 -7.30 -0.68
CA THR A 161 11.53 -7.39 -1.64
C THR A 161 11.65 -8.74 -2.32
N GLN A 162 11.23 -9.82 -1.65
CA GLN A 162 11.33 -11.18 -2.19
C GLN A 162 9.98 -11.76 -2.61
N VAL A 163 8.88 -11.09 -2.25
CA VAL A 163 7.51 -11.55 -2.55
C VAL A 163 7.29 -12.96 -1.97
N LYS A 164 7.80 -13.19 -0.77
CA LYS A 164 7.76 -14.46 -0.05
C LYS A 164 7.50 -14.23 1.42
N VAL A 165 6.90 -15.22 2.06
CA VAL A 165 6.71 -15.26 3.51
C VAL A 165 7.85 -16.03 4.16
N LEU A 166 8.70 -15.34 4.92
CA LEU A 166 9.89 -15.91 5.53
C LEU A 166 9.97 -15.57 7.03
N CYS A 167 10.43 -16.52 7.84
CA CYS A 167 10.80 -16.25 9.23
C CYS A 167 12.13 -15.49 9.30
N TYR A 168 12.40 -14.90 10.47
CA TYR A 168 13.62 -14.11 10.69
C TYR A 168 14.90 -14.93 10.42
N GLU A 169 14.93 -16.20 10.84
CA GLU A 169 16.08 -17.09 10.62
C GLU A 169 16.34 -17.38 9.13
N CYS A 170 15.28 -17.60 8.35
CA CYS A 170 15.37 -17.90 6.92
C CYS A 170 15.62 -16.67 6.05
N ARG A 171 15.34 -15.48 6.58
CA ARG A 171 15.66 -14.19 5.97
C ARG A 171 17.09 -13.76 6.28
N ALA A 172 17.60 -14.08 7.46
CA ALA A 172 18.95 -13.70 7.84
C ALA A 172 19.94 -14.21 6.79
N PRO A 173 20.88 -13.37 6.31
CA PRO A 173 21.98 -13.88 5.53
C PRO A 173 22.67 -14.98 6.36
N PRO A 174 23.17 -16.06 5.72
CA PRO A 174 23.87 -17.11 6.45
C PRO A 174 24.95 -16.44 7.32
N ARG A 175 25.12 -16.92 8.56
CA ARG A 175 26.07 -16.38 9.57
C ARG A 175 27.52 -16.61 9.13
N ILE A 176 27.89 -16.05 8.00
CA ILE A 176 29.22 -16.03 7.44
C ILE A 176 29.50 -14.54 7.31
N TRP A 177 30.67 -14.12 7.79
CA TRP A 177 31.17 -12.74 7.75
C TRP A 177 30.67 -11.81 8.87
N VAL A 178 30.88 -12.21 10.13
CA VAL A 178 31.53 -11.24 11.02
C VAL A 178 32.92 -11.05 10.43
N ARG A 179 33.15 -9.91 9.77
CA ARG A 179 34.49 -9.51 9.30
C ARG A 179 35.29 -9.18 10.57
N GLY A 180 35.69 -10.23 11.29
CA GLY A 180 36.64 -10.14 12.38
C GLY A 180 37.94 -9.63 11.80
N ALA A 181 38.31 -8.41 12.20
CA ALA A 181 39.68 -7.98 12.09
C ALA A 181 40.55 -9.01 12.84
N LYS A 182 41.51 -9.59 12.09
CA LYS A 182 42.56 -10.53 12.53
C LYS A 182 42.10 -11.97 12.83
N GLY A 183 42.71 -12.89 12.08
CA GLY A 183 42.85 -14.31 12.47
C GLY A 183 41.88 -15.25 11.78
N ARG A 184 42.36 -15.94 10.74
CA ARG A 184 41.65 -17.08 10.13
C ARG A 184 41.65 -18.24 11.13
N ALA A 185 40.50 -18.56 11.72
CA ALA A 185 40.27 -19.85 12.33
C ALA A 185 39.02 -20.48 11.69
N LYS A 186 39.21 -21.60 11.00
CA LYS A 186 38.10 -22.46 10.55
C LYS A 186 37.51 -23.10 11.81
N VAL A 187 36.33 -22.66 12.22
CA VAL A 187 35.52 -23.41 13.19
C VAL A 187 34.71 -24.44 12.40
N PRO A 188 34.91 -25.75 12.61
CA PRO A 188 34.10 -26.75 11.93
C PRO A 188 32.67 -26.73 12.47
N PRO A 189 31.66 -27.05 11.63
CA PRO A 189 30.27 -27.13 12.08
C PRO A 189 30.13 -28.32 13.03
N LYS A 190 29.66 -28.06 14.26
CA LYS A 190 29.19 -29.11 15.15
C LYS A 190 27.93 -29.71 14.53
N LEU A 191 28.06 -30.89 13.94
CA LEU A 191 26.97 -31.80 13.63
C LEU A 191 26.25 -32.13 14.94
N ASN A 192 25.09 -31.53 15.18
CA ASN A 192 24.21 -32.00 16.23
C ASN A 192 23.54 -33.28 15.73
N VAL A 193 24.02 -34.40 16.29
CA VAL A 193 23.43 -35.72 16.24
C VAL A 193 22.00 -35.63 16.74
N ILE A 194 21.04 -35.90 15.84
CA ILE A 194 19.66 -36.22 16.21
C ILE A 194 19.71 -37.60 16.89
N LYS A 195 19.46 -37.64 18.21
CA LYS A 195 19.04 -38.86 18.88
C LYS A 195 17.52 -38.98 18.71
N ARG A 196 17.13 -40.21 18.42
CA ARG A 196 15.81 -40.76 18.06
C ARG A 196 14.62 -40.15 18.78
#